data_AF-A0A538DWX9-F1
#
_entry.id   AF-A0A538DWX9-F1
#
_cell.length_a   1.000
_cell.length_b   1.000
_cell.length_c   1.000
_cell.angle_alpha   90.00
_cell.angle_beta   90.00
_cell.angle_gamma   90.00
#
_symmetry.space_group_name_H-M   'P 1'
#
loop_
_entity.id
_entity.type
_entity.pdbx_description
1 polymer ?
#
loop_
_entity_poly.entity_id
_entity_poly.type
_entity_poly.pdbx_seq_one_letter_code
_entity_poly.pdbx_strand_id
1 'polypeptide(L)'
;MEREHDNLRAALDRLEASGESELVLRMAGAASRFWYLRGHLEEGRRRLESALARDERPTAARAKALIGASVMALNTGDTATAELRAEESLALHQQLADRWGVANSTLSLAHVVDDRRDFARANALYEESVRVFRELGDEHFALLAAYNLAWTYEELGDTERARAQHEDNLGRARALHNKRMEAASLQRLATSLVDEGRFEEATPMLKEALRIVLDLDDRLEVALILRKFAYALAVEGRAATAAQIFSRALALLEEIGAKPGWIAELNEKTRRLIGARLDELAFEEAWGQGRALSLDEAVALAFDSLGVR
;
A
#
# COMPACT_ATOMS: atom_id res chain seq x y z
N MET A 1 8.32 -19.06 6.84
CA MET A 1 8.20 -17.65 6.42
C MET A 1 9.59 -17.06 6.19
N GLU A 2 10.43 -16.92 7.22
CA GLU A 2 11.86 -16.57 7.05
C GLU A 2 12.59 -17.52 6.09
N ARG A 3 12.30 -18.81 6.17
CA ARG A 3 12.85 -19.82 5.24
C ARG A 3 12.58 -19.52 3.76
N GLU A 4 11.40 -19.00 3.40
CA GLU A 4 11.09 -18.66 1.98
C GLU A 4 11.87 -17.41 1.54
N HIS A 5 12.05 -16.45 2.44
CA HIS A 5 12.88 -15.27 2.20
C HIS A 5 14.36 -15.64 2.05
N ASP A 6 14.88 -16.50 2.92
CA ASP A 6 16.27 -16.97 2.86
C ASP A 6 16.52 -17.83 1.62
N ASN A 7 15.55 -18.68 1.24
CA ASN A 7 15.60 -19.41 -0.02
C ASN A 7 15.67 -18.45 -1.22
N LEU A 8 14.83 -17.41 -1.23
CA LEU A 8 14.82 -16.39 -2.29
C LEU A 8 16.16 -15.64 -2.35
N ARG A 9 16.73 -15.23 -1.22
CA ARG A 9 18.05 -14.59 -1.14
C ARG A 9 19.14 -15.50 -1.68
N ALA A 10 19.22 -16.74 -1.19
CA ALA A 10 20.22 -17.70 -1.62
C ALA A 10 20.14 -18.00 -3.12
N ALA A 11 18.92 -18.10 -3.66
CA ALA A 11 18.70 -18.28 -5.10
C ALA A 11 19.19 -17.08 -5.91
N LEU A 12 18.85 -15.85 -5.49
CA LEU A 12 19.31 -14.63 -6.16
C LEU A 12 20.83 -14.47 -6.07
N ASP A 13 21.43 -14.69 -4.90
CA ASP A 13 22.88 -14.56 -4.71
C ASP A 13 23.66 -15.56 -5.61
N ARG A 14 23.14 -16.78 -5.75
CA ARG A 14 23.69 -17.78 -6.67
C ARG A 14 23.58 -17.36 -8.14
N LEU A 15 22.42 -16.82 -8.53
CA LEU A 15 22.20 -16.33 -9.90
C LEU A 15 23.09 -15.12 -10.20
N GLU A 16 23.22 -14.17 -9.26
CA GLU A 16 24.11 -13.01 -9.42
C GLU A 16 25.56 -13.44 -9.62
N ALA A 17 26.02 -14.49 -8.89
CA ALA A 17 27.37 -15.05 -9.07
C ALA A 17 27.58 -15.77 -10.41
N SER A 18 26.51 -16.25 -11.07
CA SER A 18 26.60 -16.94 -12.36
C SER A 18 26.84 -16.00 -13.55
N GLY A 19 26.55 -14.69 -13.39
CA GLY A 19 26.61 -13.71 -14.47
C GLY A 19 25.40 -13.72 -15.42
N GLU A 20 24.39 -14.57 -15.19
CA GLU A 20 23.16 -14.65 -15.99
C GLU A 20 22.19 -13.49 -15.70
N SER A 21 22.57 -12.28 -16.13
CA SER A 21 21.94 -11.02 -15.72
C SER A 21 20.44 -10.90 -16.07
N GLU A 22 19.98 -11.50 -17.18
CA GLU A 22 18.56 -11.52 -17.54
C GLU A 22 17.73 -12.43 -16.63
N LEU A 23 18.29 -13.57 -16.19
CA LEU A 23 17.62 -14.43 -15.21
C LEU A 23 17.53 -13.76 -13.84
N VAL A 24 18.56 -13.00 -13.45
CA VAL A 24 18.52 -12.17 -12.24
C VAL A 24 17.38 -11.16 -12.33
N LEU A 25 17.24 -10.44 -13.45
CA LEU A 25 16.11 -9.51 -13.67
C LEU A 25 14.76 -10.22 -13.58
N ARG A 26 14.62 -11.38 -14.22
CA ARG A 26 13.36 -12.14 -14.22
C ARG A 26 12.99 -12.57 -12.81
N MET A 27 13.95 -13.08 -12.03
CA MET A 27 13.75 -13.52 -10.66
C MET A 27 13.45 -12.34 -9.74
N ALA A 28 14.22 -11.25 -9.81
CA ALA A 28 14.01 -10.05 -9.01
C ALA A 28 12.66 -9.38 -9.31
N GLY A 29 12.29 -9.25 -10.59
CA GLY A 29 10.99 -8.73 -11.00
C GLY A 29 9.82 -9.58 -10.50
N ALA A 30 9.95 -10.91 -10.48
CA ALA A 30 8.95 -11.80 -9.90
C ALA A 30 8.88 -11.71 -8.36
N ALA A 31 10.04 -11.51 -7.71
CA ALA A 31 10.16 -11.38 -6.26
C ALA A 31 9.67 -10.03 -5.71
N SER A 32 9.54 -9.00 -6.55
CA SER A 32 9.07 -7.66 -6.16
C SER A 32 7.81 -7.68 -5.29
N ARG A 33 6.78 -8.44 -5.69
CA ARG A 33 5.54 -8.58 -4.90
C ARG A 33 5.78 -9.23 -3.55
N PHE A 34 6.66 -10.23 -3.47
CA PHE A 34 7.01 -10.86 -2.19
C PHE A 34 7.68 -9.85 -1.25
N TRP A 35 8.67 -9.10 -1.72
CA TRP A 35 9.32 -8.08 -0.89
C TRP A 35 8.34 -7.00 -0.44
N TYR A 36 7.41 -6.60 -1.30
CA TYR A 36 6.39 -5.62 -0.96
C TYR A 36 5.47 -6.12 0.16
N LEU A 37 4.87 -7.31 -0.02
CA LEU A 37 3.95 -7.89 0.96
C LEU A 37 4.60 -8.17 2.31
N ARG A 38 5.86 -8.59 2.31
CA ARG A 38 6.59 -8.95 3.54
C ARG A 38 7.33 -7.77 4.18
N GLY A 39 7.23 -6.57 3.60
CA GLY A 39 7.89 -5.38 4.15
C GLY A 39 9.41 -5.37 3.98
N HIS A 40 9.95 -6.08 2.98
CA HIS A 40 11.38 -6.06 2.64
C HIS A 40 11.69 -5.01 1.56
N LEU A 41 11.12 -3.80 1.70
CA LEU A 41 11.12 -2.77 0.66
C LEU A 41 12.53 -2.34 0.28
N GLU A 42 13.37 -2.02 1.28
CA GLU A 42 14.75 -1.57 1.04
C GLU A 42 15.64 -2.66 0.43
N GLU A 43 15.45 -3.91 0.83
CA GLU A 43 16.18 -5.02 0.21
C GLU A 43 15.74 -5.22 -1.24
N GLY A 44 14.43 -5.25 -1.48
CA GLY A 44 13.87 -5.39 -2.82
C GLY A 44 14.34 -4.28 -3.74
N ARG A 45 14.30 -3.02 -3.29
CA ARG A 45 14.81 -1.85 -4.01
C ARG A 45 16.28 -2.03 -4.41
N ARG A 46 17.15 -2.34 -3.43
CA ARG A 46 18.59 -2.53 -3.71
C ARG A 46 18.86 -3.63 -4.72
N ARG A 47 18.19 -4.78 -4.58
CA ARG A 47 18.37 -5.93 -5.48
C ARG A 47 17.85 -5.64 -6.89
N LEU A 48 16.69 -4.99 -7.02
CA LEU A 48 16.14 -4.58 -8.31
C LEU A 48 17.04 -3.57 -9.03
N GLU A 49 17.46 -2.50 -8.35
CA GLU A 49 18.35 -1.49 -8.94
C GLU A 49 19.71 -2.08 -9.35
N SER A 50 20.26 -2.99 -8.53
CA SER A 50 21.50 -3.68 -8.88
C SER A 50 21.36 -4.58 -10.11
N ALA A 51 20.24 -5.31 -10.24
CA ALA A 51 19.96 -6.12 -11.41
C ALA A 51 19.77 -5.24 -12.67
N LEU A 52 19.04 -4.13 -12.55
CA LEU A 52 18.78 -3.19 -13.64
C LEU A 52 20.05 -2.49 -14.14
N ALA A 53 21.02 -2.22 -13.27
CA ALA A 53 22.31 -1.65 -13.64
C ALA A 53 23.23 -2.64 -14.39
N ARG A 54 23.00 -3.95 -14.25
CA ARG A 54 23.84 -5.01 -14.84
C ARG A 54 23.37 -5.48 -16.22
N ASP A 55 22.13 -5.16 -16.60
CA ASP A 55 21.56 -5.60 -17.88
C ASP A 55 20.59 -4.59 -18.46
N GLU A 56 21.06 -3.82 -19.44
CA GLU A 56 20.33 -2.77 -20.13
C GLU A 56 19.53 -3.27 -21.34
N ARG A 57 19.56 -4.57 -21.64
CA ARG A 57 18.87 -5.11 -22.82
C ARG A 57 17.35 -4.89 -22.70
N PRO A 58 16.66 -4.54 -23.81
CA PRO A 58 15.22 -4.26 -23.81
C PRO A 58 14.40 -5.56 -23.75
N THR A 59 14.39 -6.23 -22.61
CA THR A 59 13.70 -7.51 -22.39
C THR A 59 12.43 -7.35 -21.55
N ALA A 60 11.48 -8.27 -21.68
CA ALA A 60 10.30 -8.32 -20.81
C ALA A 60 10.68 -8.49 -19.32
N ALA A 61 11.79 -9.18 -19.04
CA ALA A 61 12.32 -9.32 -17.68
C ALA A 61 12.75 -7.95 -17.10
N ARG A 62 13.46 -7.14 -17.89
CA ARG A 62 13.83 -5.77 -17.51
C ARG A 62 12.60 -4.92 -17.28
N ALA A 63 11.64 -4.94 -18.21
CA ALA A 63 10.41 -4.16 -18.13
C ALA A 63 9.61 -4.44 -16.85
N LYS A 64 9.49 -5.72 -16.47
CA LYS A 64 8.86 -6.15 -15.21
C LYS A 64 9.66 -5.74 -13.97
N ALA A 65 10.99 -5.85 -14.01
CA ALA A 65 11.85 -5.42 -12.91
C ALA A 65 11.76 -3.90 -12.68
N LEU A 66 11.64 -3.10 -13.75
CA LEU A 66 11.43 -1.65 -13.67
C LEU A 66 10.13 -1.30 -12.93
N ILE A 67 9.02 -2.02 -13.16
CA ILE A 67 7.78 -1.84 -12.38
C ILE A 67 8.03 -2.12 -10.90
N GLY A 68 8.67 -3.25 -10.59
CA GLY A 68 9.03 -3.59 -9.22
C GLY A 68 9.86 -2.49 -8.56
N ALA A 69 10.85 -1.95 -9.26
CA ALA A 69 11.71 -0.87 -8.78
C ALA A 69 10.93 0.42 -8.53
N SER A 70 10.02 0.79 -9.45
CA SER A 70 9.14 1.93 -9.30
C SER A 70 8.26 1.83 -8.04
N VAL A 71 7.61 0.68 -7.84
CA VAL A 71 6.78 0.42 -6.67
C VAL A 71 7.60 0.52 -5.38
N MET A 72 8.80 -0.07 -5.34
CA MET A 72 9.67 0.01 -4.16
C MET A 72 10.09 1.46 -3.88
N ALA A 73 10.56 2.19 -4.90
CA ALA A 73 11.00 3.56 -4.78
C ALA A 73 9.88 4.45 -4.21
N LEU A 74 8.65 4.34 -4.74
CA LEU A 74 7.50 5.09 -4.26
C LEU A 74 7.17 4.80 -2.78
N ASN A 75 7.21 3.53 -2.38
CA ASN A 75 6.91 3.13 -0.99
C ASN A 75 8.05 3.47 -0.01
N THR A 76 9.26 3.72 -0.50
CA THR A 76 10.40 4.26 0.28
C THR A 76 10.47 5.79 0.26
N GLY A 77 9.58 6.47 -0.47
CA GLY A 77 9.51 7.93 -0.56
C GLY A 77 10.39 8.57 -1.65
N ASP A 78 10.93 7.78 -2.59
CA ASP A 78 11.71 8.26 -3.72
C ASP A 78 10.84 8.36 -4.99
N THR A 79 9.98 9.38 -5.02
CA THR A 79 9.03 9.62 -6.12
C THR A 79 9.73 9.94 -7.46
N ALA A 80 10.95 10.49 -7.43
CA ALA A 80 11.72 10.79 -8.64
C ALA A 80 12.22 9.52 -9.32
N THR A 81 12.83 8.60 -8.56
CA THR A 81 13.22 7.29 -9.10
C THR A 81 12.00 6.48 -9.52
N ALA A 82 10.90 6.57 -8.75
CA ALA A 82 9.66 5.88 -9.10
C ALA A 82 9.11 6.29 -10.48
N GLU A 83 9.11 7.59 -10.78
CA GLU A 83 8.72 8.12 -12.09
C GLU A 83 9.63 7.60 -13.20
N LEU A 84 10.94 7.79 -13.06
CA LEU A 84 11.92 7.37 -14.06
C LEU A 84 11.75 5.90 -14.44
N ARG A 85 11.63 5.03 -13.42
CA ARG A 85 11.48 3.58 -13.64
C ARG A 85 10.14 3.21 -14.26
N ALA A 86 9.07 3.92 -13.92
CA ALA A 86 7.76 3.69 -14.51
C ALA A 86 7.71 4.13 -15.99
N GLU A 87 8.33 5.27 -16.34
CA GLU A 87 8.45 5.75 -17.72
C GLU A 87 9.31 4.81 -18.58
N GLU A 88 10.47 4.38 -18.06
CA GLU A 88 11.32 3.38 -18.73
C GLU A 88 10.57 2.06 -18.96
N SER A 89 9.79 1.61 -17.97
CA SER A 89 8.97 0.40 -18.07
C SER A 89 7.89 0.54 -19.15
N LEU A 90 7.19 1.68 -19.17
CA LEU A 90 6.13 1.96 -20.14
C LEU A 90 6.68 1.95 -21.57
N ALA A 91 7.76 2.69 -21.80
CA ALA A 91 8.41 2.75 -23.11
C ALA A 91 8.83 1.35 -23.60
N LEU A 92 9.37 0.53 -22.69
CA LEU A 92 9.80 -0.81 -23.03
C LEU A 92 8.62 -1.76 -23.31
N HIS A 93 7.56 -1.75 -22.51
CA HIS A 93 6.37 -2.56 -22.79
C HIS A 93 5.67 -2.13 -24.09
N GLN A 94 5.68 -0.84 -24.43
CA GLN A 94 5.20 -0.35 -25.73
C GLN A 94 6.04 -0.91 -26.89
N GLN A 95 7.38 -0.87 -26.78
CA GLN A 95 8.28 -1.43 -27.79
C GLN A 95 8.07 -2.94 -27.97
N LEU A 96 7.79 -3.66 -26.87
CA LEU A 96 7.52 -5.10 -26.86
C LEU A 96 6.09 -5.46 -27.28
N ALA A 97 5.22 -4.46 -27.55
CA ALA A 97 3.79 -4.64 -27.80
C ALA A 97 3.06 -5.44 -26.71
N ASP A 98 3.53 -5.34 -25.46
CA ASP A 98 2.93 -6.00 -24.31
C ASP A 98 1.81 -5.12 -23.73
N ARG A 99 0.57 -5.38 -24.15
CA ARG A 99 -0.60 -4.62 -23.69
C ARG A 99 -0.80 -4.69 -22.18
N TRP A 100 -0.54 -5.84 -21.56
CA TRP A 100 -0.69 -6.00 -20.11
C TRP A 100 0.39 -5.20 -19.38
N GLY A 101 1.63 -5.32 -19.85
CA GLY A 101 2.76 -4.55 -19.35
C GLY A 101 2.54 -3.05 -19.44
N VAL A 102 2.01 -2.55 -20.57
CA VAL A 102 1.64 -1.15 -20.74
C VAL A 102 0.63 -0.70 -19.69
N ALA A 103 -0.45 -1.46 -19.48
CA ALA A 103 -1.45 -1.12 -18.46
C ALA A 103 -0.86 -1.08 -17.04
N ASN A 104 0.06 -2.00 -16.73
CA ASN A 104 0.70 -2.03 -15.42
C ASN A 104 1.71 -0.89 -15.22
N SER A 105 2.46 -0.52 -16.26
CA SER A 105 3.34 0.66 -16.23
C SER A 105 2.54 1.96 -16.13
N THR A 106 1.40 2.07 -16.83
CA THR A 106 0.46 3.19 -16.72
C THR A 106 -0.12 3.28 -15.30
N LEU A 107 -0.46 2.16 -14.68
CA LEU A 107 -0.89 2.10 -13.28
C LEU A 107 0.20 2.61 -12.34
N SER A 108 1.45 2.21 -12.52
CA SER A 108 2.58 2.72 -11.72
C SER A 108 2.81 4.23 -11.93
N LEU A 109 2.68 4.74 -13.15
CA LEU A 109 2.72 6.18 -13.41
C LEU A 109 1.57 6.92 -12.75
N ALA A 110 0.37 6.34 -12.73
CA ALA A 110 -0.77 6.92 -12.04
C ALA A 110 -0.47 7.08 -10.54
N HIS A 111 0.13 6.08 -9.89
CA HIS A 111 0.57 6.18 -8.49
C HIS A 111 1.59 7.30 -8.26
N VAL A 112 2.53 7.51 -9.18
CA VAL A 112 3.53 8.59 -9.10
C VAL A 112 2.88 9.96 -9.25
N VAL A 113 1.96 10.12 -10.20
CA VAL A 113 1.25 11.38 -10.46
C VAL A 113 0.31 11.73 -9.29
N ASP A 114 -0.35 10.72 -8.71
CA ASP A 114 -1.18 10.80 -7.52
C ASP A 114 -0.37 11.24 -6.28
N ASP A 115 0.82 10.67 -6.05
CA ASP A 115 1.73 11.09 -4.95
C ASP A 115 2.17 12.56 -5.08
N ARG A 116 2.20 13.11 -6.31
CA ARG A 116 2.44 14.53 -6.59
C ARG A 116 1.19 15.41 -6.51
N ARG A 117 0.04 14.82 -6.16
CA ARG A 117 -1.27 15.46 -6.03
C ARG A 117 -1.85 16.04 -7.33
N ASP A 118 -1.42 15.55 -8.48
CA ASP A 118 -2.08 15.82 -9.77
C ASP A 118 -3.20 14.79 -10.00
N PHE A 119 -4.24 14.88 -9.16
CA PHE A 119 -5.31 13.88 -9.13
C PHE A 119 -6.08 13.80 -10.44
N ALA A 120 -6.22 14.91 -11.17
CA ALA A 120 -6.92 14.93 -12.46
C ALA A 120 -6.18 14.08 -13.52
N ARG A 121 -4.86 14.23 -13.61
CA ARG A 121 -4.04 13.40 -14.50
C ARG A 121 -3.97 11.95 -14.03
N ALA A 122 -3.85 11.72 -12.72
CA ALA A 122 -3.88 10.37 -12.16
C ALA A 122 -5.19 9.65 -12.48
N ASN A 123 -6.33 10.35 -12.39
CA ASN A 123 -7.66 9.85 -12.74
C ASN A 123 -7.68 9.23 -14.15
N ALA A 124 -7.19 9.98 -15.15
CA ALA A 124 -7.15 9.52 -16.54
C ALA A 124 -6.27 8.27 -16.72
N LEU A 125 -5.12 8.21 -16.05
CA LEU A 125 -4.20 7.07 -16.12
C LEU A 125 -4.78 5.82 -15.42
N TYR A 126 -5.46 6.00 -14.28
CA TYR A 126 -6.17 4.91 -13.62
C TYR A 126 -7.35 4.40 -14.47
N GLU A 127 -8.15 5.28 -15.06
CA GLU A 127 -9.26 4.90 -15.96
C GLU A 127 -8.77 4.09 -17.16
N GLU A 128 -7.67 4.52 -17.78
CA GLU A 128 -7.03 3.76 -18.86
C GLU A 128 -6.60 2.37 -18.39
N SER A 129 -5.92 2.28 -17.24
CA SER A 129 -5.46 1.02 -16.68
C SER A 129 -6.63 0.08 -16.35
N VAL A 130 -7.69 0.59 -15.71
CA VAL A 130 -8.92 -0.17 -15.43
C VAL A 130 -9.51 -0.74 -16.71
N ARG A 131 -9.65 0.08 -17.75
CA ARG A 131 -10.21 -0.34 -19.04
C ARG A 131 -9.38 -1.47 -19.65
N VAL A 132 -8.07 -1.29 -19.75
CA VAL A 132 -7.20 -2.29 -20.39
C VAL A 132 -7.15 -3.59 -19.59
N PHE A 133 -7.06 -3.54 -18.26
CA PHE A 133 -7.08 -4.76 -17.45
C PHE A 133 -8.40 -5.54 -17.59
N ARG A 134 -9.55 -4.85 -17.63
CA ARG A 134 -10.86 -5.49 -17.89
C ARG A 134 -10.93 -6.12 -19.28
N GLU A 135 -10.46 -5.43 -20.32
CA GLU A 135 -10.39 -5.98 -21.68
C GLU A 135 -9.53 -7.25 -21.77
N LEU A 136 -8.47 -7.32 -20.95
CA LEU A 136 -7.57 -8.47 -20.87
C LEU A 136 -8.06 -9.55 -19.89
N GLY A 137 -9.17 -9.33 -19.18
CA GLY A 137 -9.73 -10.25 -18.19
C GLY A 137 -8.94 -10.33 -16.87
N ASP A 138 -8.03 -9.39 -16.61
CA ASP A 138 -7.29 -9.33 -15.33
C ASP A 138 -8.08 -8.54 -14.29
N GLU A 139 -9.00 -9.24 -13.64
CA GLU A 139 -9.88 -8.62 -12.65
C GLU A 139 -9.16 -8.18 -11.37
N HIS A 140 -8.01 -8.79 -11.05
CA HIS A 140 -7.23 -8.38 -9.89
C HIS A 140 -6.67 -6.97 -10.07
N PHE A 141 -6.01 -6.72 -11.20
CA PHE A 141 -5.43 -5.41 -11.49
C PHE A 141 -6.49 -4.38 -11.88
N ALA A 142 -7.61 -4.79 -12.48
CA ALA A 142 -8.74 -3.90 -12.69
C ALA A 142 -9.31 -3.36 -11.36
N LEU A 143 -9.47 -4.22 -10.35
CA LEU A 143 -9.92 -3.79 -9.02
C LEU A 143 -8.89 -2.88 -8.34
N LEU A 144 -7.60 -3.20 -8.44
CA LEU A 144 -6.53 -2.38 -7.88
C LEU A 144 -6.52 -0.97 -8.49
N ALA A 145 -6.61 -0.87 -9.82
CA ALA A 145 -6.66 0.42 -10.51
C ALA A 145 -7.95 1.19 -10.14
N ALA A 146 -9.11 0.52 -10.10
CA ALA A 146 -10.39 1.14 -9.75
C ALA A 146 -10.43 1.61 -8.29
N TYR A 147 -9.70 0.94 -7.39
CA TYR A 147 -9.58 1.34 -5.99
C TYR A 147 -8.80 2.65 -5.85
N ASN A 148 -7.71 2.81 -6.59
CA ASN A 148 -6.93 4.06 -6.58
C ASN A 148 -7.64 5.17 -7.37
N LEU A 149 -8.39 4.81 -8.40
CA LEU A 149 -9.30 5.73 -9.09
C LEU A 149 -10.32 6.36 -8.12
N ALA A 150 -10.98 5.53 -7.30
CA ALA A 150 -11.91 6.00 -6.29
C ALA A 150 -11.26 6.99 -5.30
N TRP A 151 -10.03 6.71 -4.88
CA TRP A 151 -9.24 7.63 -4.05
C TRP A 151 -9.05 9.00 -4.72
N THR A 152 -8.77 9.05 -6.01
CA THR A 152 -8.65 10.34 -6.72
C THR A 152 -9.98 11.10 -6.80
N TYR A 153 -11.13 10.42 -6.79
CA TYR A 153 -12.43 11.09 -6.68
C TYR A 153 -12.61 11.74 -5.30
N GLU A 154 -12.22 11.07 -4.21
CA GLU A 154 -12.26 11.65 -2.84
C GLU A 154 -11.43 12.94 -2.77
N GLU A 155 -10.20 12.89 -3.29
CA GLU A 155 -9.27 14.02 -3.31
C GLU A 155 -9.75 15.20 -4.17
N LEU A 156 -10.57 14.93 -5.19
CA LEU A 156 -11.23 15.94 -6.02
C LEU A 156 -12.58 16.41 -5.42
N GLY A 157 -12.99 15.88 -4.26
CA GLY A 157 -14.22 16.24 -3.57
C GLY A 157 -15.48 15.52 -4.05
N ASP A 158 -15.37 14.57 -4.99
CA ASP A 158 -16.48 13.73 -5.47
C ASP A 158 -16.64 12.48 -4.60
N THR A 159 -17.06 12.71 -3.35
CA THR A 159 -17.18 11.67 -2.32
C THR A 159 -18.28 10.65 -2.63
N GLU A 160 -19.33 11.05 -3.34
CA GLU A 160 -20.42 10.15 -3.76
C GLU A 160 -19.90 9.11 -4.77
N ARG A 161 -19.20 9.57 -5.82
CA ARG A 161 -18.63 8.67 -6.82
C ARG A 161 -17.53 7.79 -6.24
N ALA A 162 -16.70 8.33 -5.35
CA ALA A 162 -15.70 7.55 -4.65
C ALA A 162 -16.33 6.41 -3.83
N ARG A 163 -17.35 6.72 -3.03
CA ARG A 163 -18.07 5.74 -2.21
C ARG A 163 -18.70 4.65 -3.06
N ALA A 164 -19.43 5.02 -4.12
CA ALA A 164 -20.03 4.06 -5.04
C ALA A 164 -18.98 3.13 -5.66
N GLN A 165 -17.83 3.66 -6.05
CA GLN A 165 -16.73 2.88 -6.63
C GLN A 165 -16.07 1.94 -5.61
N HIS A 166 -15.91 2.37 -4.35
CA HIS A 166 -15.42 1.52 -3.27
C HIS A 166 -16.41 0.41 -2.89
N GLU A 167 -17.72 0.68 -2.90
CA GLU A 167 -18.77 -0.32 -2.67
C GLU A 167 -18.82 -1.37 -3.81
N ASP A 168 -18.73 -0.93 -5.07
CA ASP A 168 -18.61 -1.83 -6.23
C ASP A 168 -17.36 -2.73 -6.12
N ASN A 169 -16.20 -2.13 -5.84
CA ASN A 169 -14.96 -2.87 -5.65
C ASN A 169 -15.06 -3.91 -4.53
N LEU A 170 -15.70 -3.58 -3.40
CA LEU A 170 -15.91 -4.52 -2.30
C LEU A 170 -16.79 -5.71 -2.75
N GLY A 171 -17.90 -5.43 -3.43
CA GLY A 171 -18.80 -6.47 -3.94
C GLY A 171 -18.10 -7.41 -4.92
N ARG A 172 -17.35 -6.85 -5.88
CA ARG A 172 -16.59 -7.61 -6.87
C ARG A 172 -15.44 -8.39 -6.23
N ALA A 173 -14.70 -7.78 -5.30
CA ALA A 173 -13.62 -8.46 -4.58
C ALA A 173 -14.14 -9.67 -3.79
N ARG A 174 -15.29 -9.56 -3.13
CA ARG A 174 -15.96 -10.67 -2.45
C ARG A 174 -16.38 -11.78 -3.41
N ALA A 175 -17.03 -11.42 -4.52
CA ALA A 175 -17.45 -12.37 -5.54
C ALA A 175 -16.28 -13.15 -6.16
N LEU A 176 -15.12 -12.51 -6.28
CA LEU A 176 -13.88 -13.10 -6.82
C LEU A 176 -12.98 -13.73 -5.74
N HIS A 177 -13.40 -13.71 -4.47
CA HIS A 177 -12.58 -14.12 -3.32
C HIS A 177 -11.20 -13.43 -3.26
N ASN A 178 -11.12 -12.20 -3.77
CA ASN A 178 -9.91 -11.38 -3.75
C ASN A 178 -9.78 -10.67 -2.39
N LYS A 179 -9.24 -11.41 -1.41
CA LYS A 179 -9.11 -10.96 -0.01
C LYS A 179 -8.34 -9.65 0.15
N ARG A 180 -7.30 -9.44 -0.66
CA ARG A 180 -6.53 -8.18 -0.62
C ARG A 180 -7.41 -6.98 -0.96
N MET A 181 -8.15 -7.05 -2.07
CA MET A 181 -9.01 -5.94 -2.50
C MET A 181 -10.25 -5.77 -1.62
N GLU A 182 -10.72 -6.86 -1.01
CA GLU A 182 -11.76 -6.82 0.02
C GLU A 182 -11.31 -5.97 1.22
N ALA A 183 -10.14 -6.28 1.80
CA ALA A 183 -9.59 -5.51 2.92
C ALA A 183 -9.33 -4.05 2.56
N ALA A 184 -8.77 -3.78 1.38
CA ALA A 184 -8.53 -2.43 0.87
C ALA A 184 -9.83 -1.60 0.77
N SER A 185 -10.89 -2.19 0.21
CA SER A 185 -12.17 -1.50 0.05
C SER A 185 -12.87 -1.27 1.40
N LEU A 186 -12.83 -2.27 2.30
CA LEU A 186 -13.35 -2.16 3.66
C LEU A 186 -12.70 -0.99 4.43
N GLN A 187 -11.36 -0.88 4.42
CA GLN A 187 -10.67 0.17 5.16
C GLN A 187 -10.91 1.59 4.61
N ARG A 188 -11.27 1.73 3.32
CA ARG A 188 -11.66 3.03 2.74
C ARG A 188 -13.06 3.43 3.16
N LEU A 189 -14.04 2.56 2.95
CA LEU A 189 -15.43 2.79 3.36
C LEU A 189 -15.52 3.06 4.87
N ALA A 190 -14.77 2.34 5.69
CA ALA A 190 -14.74 2.58 7.12
C ALA A 190 -14.15 3.96 7.49
N THR A 191 -13.17 4.47 6.73
CA THR A 191 -12.62 5.81 6.96
C THR A 191 -13.67 6.88 6.64
N SER A 192 -14.40 6.73 5.52
CA SER A 192 -15.53 7.62 5.18
C SER A 192 -16.61 7.60 6.26
N LEU A 193 -16.97 6.43 6.80
CA LEU A 193 -17.92 6.33 7.91
C LEU A 193 -17.42 7.00 9.20
N VAL A 194 -16.11 6.94 9.49
CA VAL A 194 -15.49 7.67 10.61
C VAL A 194 -15.60 9.17 10.41
N ASP A 195 -15.35 9.67 9.20
CA ASP A 195 -15.51 11.09 8.86
C ASP A 195 -16.97 11.56 9.01
N GLU A 196 -17.94 10.67 8.77
CA GLU A 196 -19.38 10.88 9.03
C GLU A 196 -19.78 10.71 10.52
N GLY A 197 -18.86 10.32 11.40
CA GLY A 197 -19.15 10.02 12.81
C GLY A 197 -19.93 8.73 13.06
N ARG A 198 -20.03 7.85 12.06
CA ARG A 198 -20.78 6.58 12.08
C ARG A 198 -19.90 5.41 12.55
N PHE A 199 -19.41 5.52 13.78
CA PHE A 199 -18.43 4.58 14.35
C PHE A 199 -18.94 3.14 14.48
N GLU A 200 -20.23 2.95 14.78
CA GLU A 200 -20.83 1.61 14.91
C GLU A 200 -20.78 0.82 13.61
N GLU A 201 -20.83 1.51 12.46
CA GLU A 201 -20.74 0.89 11.13
C GLU A 201 -19.29 0.76 10.67
N ALA A 202 -18.42 1.73 10.98
CA ALA A 202 -17.01 1.68 10.62
C ALA A 202 -16.23 0.58 11.35
N THR A 203 -16.52 0.38 12.64
CA THR A 203 -15.81 -0.55 13.52
C THR A 203 -15.74 -1.99 12.98
N PRO A 204 -16.86 -2.64 12.62
CA PRO A 204 -16.80 -4.01 12.09
C PRO A 204 -15.99 -4.08 10.79
N MET A 205 -16.06 -3.07 9.92
CA MET A 205 -15.31 -3.03 8.66
C MET A 205 -13.80 -2.93 8.88
N LEU A 206 -13.34 -2.07 9.79
CA LEU A 206 -11.92 -1.99 10.16
C LEU A 206 -11.42 -3.30 10.79
N LYS A 207 -12.22 -3.92 11.66
CA LYS A 207 -11.89 -5.21 12.29
C LYS A 207 -11.78 -6.33 11.26
N GLU A 208 -12.72 -6.39 10.31
CA GLU A 208 -12.70 -7.37 9.22
C GLU A 208 -11.47 -7.15 8.32
N ALA A 209 -11.19 -5.91 7.90
CA ALA A 209 -10.03 -5.59 7.09
C ALA A 209 -8.71 -6.00 7.78
N LEU A 210 -8.55 -5.70 9.08
CA LEU A 210 -7.36 -6.04 9.84
C LEU A 210 -7.16 -7.57 9.93
N ARG A 211 -8.22 -8.34 10.19
CA ARG A 211 -8.13 -9.81 10.18
C ARG A 211 -7.66 -10.35 8.84
N ILE A 212 -8.22 -9.85 7.75
CA ILE A 212 -7.85 -10.29 6.41
C ILE A 212 -6.35 -10.04 6.14
N VAL A 213 -5.83 -8.86 6.47
CA VAL A 213 -4.41 -8.55 6.18
C VAL A 213 -3.44 -9.28 7.11
N LEU A 214 -3.87 -9.63 8.32
CA LEU A 214 -3.13 -10.53 9.21
C LEU A 214 -3.04 -11.95 8.62
N ASP A 215 -4.15 -12.48 8.10
CA ASP A 215 -4.17 -13.79 7.44
C ASP A 215 -3.30 -13.82 6.17
N LEU A 216 -3.18 -12.68 5.48
CA LEU A 216 -2.30 -12.52 4.32
C LEU A 216 -0.82 -12.32 4.72
N ASP A 217 -0.55 -12.05 6.00
CA ASP A 217 0.75 -11.60 6.53
C ASP A 217 1.31 -10.40 5.74
N ASP A 218 0.43 -9.42 5.47
CA ASP A 218 0.80 -8.16 4.82
C ASP A 218 1.13 -7.10 5.88
N ARG A 219 2.42 -7.02 6.22
CA ARG A 219 2.90 -6.13 7.29
C ARG A 219 2.67 -4.65 6.99
N LEU A 220 2.72 -4.26 5.72
CA LEU A 220 2.47 -2.88 5.31
C LEU A 220 1.00 -2.54 5.53
N GLU A 221 0.08 -3.36 5.04
CA GLU A 221 -1.36 -3.13 5.20
C GLU A 221 -1.81 -3.21 6.67
N VAL A 222 -1.20 -4.08 7.48
CA VAL A 222 -1.44 -4.09 8.93
C VAL A 222 -1.12 -2.74 9.56
N ALA A 223 0.05 -2.15 9.25
CA ALA A 223 0.41 -0.83 9.75
C ALA A 223 -0.57 0.26 9.27
N LEU A 224 -0.97 0.20 8.00
CA LEU A 224 -1.89 1.16 7.39
C LEU A 224 -3.29 1.10 8.00
N ILE A 225 -3.77 -0.09 8.37
CA ILE A 225 -5.05 -0.28 9.02
C ILE A 225 -4.99 0.12 10.50
N LEU A 226 -3.93 -0.24 11.25
CA LEU A 226 -3.76 0.22 12.64
C LEU A 226 -3.78 1.75 12.76
N ARG A 227 -3.17 2.43 11.80
CA ARG A 227 -3.22 3.89 11.67
C ARG A 227 -4.64 4.43 11.48
N LYS A 228 -5.49 3.72 10.72
CA LYS A 228 -6.92 4.05 10.56
C LYS A 228 -7.74 3.76 11.82
N PHE A 229 -7.39 2.70 12.59
CA PHE A 229 -7.94 2.47 13.92
C PHE A 229 -7.63 3.63 14.87
N ALA A 230 -6.36 4.08 14.90
CA ALA A 230 -5.99 5.21 15.72
C ALA A 230 -6.71 6.50 15.31
N TYR A 231 -6.88 6.72 14.00
CA TYR A 231 -7.69 7.83 13.50
C TYR A 231 -9.12 7.77 14.03
N ALA A 232 -9.80 6.62 13.90
CA ALA A 232 -11.16 6.43 14.42
C ALA A 232 -11.26 6.74 15.92
N LEU A 233 -10.34 6.20 16.72
CA LEU A 233 -10.28 6.45 18.16
C LEU A 233 -10.02 7.91 18.51
N ALA A 234 -9.19 8.60 17.73
CA ALA A 234 -8.91 10.02 17.93
C ALA A 234 -10.15 10.88 17.67
N VAL A 235 -10.93 10.56 16.63
CA VAL A 235 -12.22 11.24 16.34
C VAL A 235 -13.25 10.96 17.45
N GLU A 236 -13.33 9.73 17.97
CA GLU A 236 -14.18 9.39 19.13
C GLU A 236 -13.73 10.06 20.45
N GLY A 237 -12.54 10.65 20.48
CA GLY A 237 -11.98 11.31 21.66
C GLY A 237 -11.21 10.38 22.60
N ARG A 238 -10.96 9.13 22.21
CA ARG A 238 -10.14 8.15 22.93
C ARG A 238 -8.65 8.36 22.67
N ALA A 239 -8.17 9.55 22.97
CA ALA A 239 -6.87 10.06 22.50
C ALA A 239 -5.65 9.26 23.00
N ALA A 240 -5.65 8.80 24.26
CA ALA A 240 -4.53 8.03 24.81
C ALA A 240 -4.34 6.69 24.08
N THR A 241 -5.42 5.92 23.90
CA THR A 241 -5.38 4.66 23.14
C THR A 241 -5.07 4.89 21.66
N ALA A 242 -5.60 5.97 21.07
CA ALA A 242 -5.25 6.38 19.72
C ALA A 242 -3.73 6.64 19.58
N ALA A 243 -3.12 7.34 20.53
CA ALA A 243 -1.68 7.60 20.55
C ALA A 243 -0.85 6.31 20.61
N GLN A 244 -1.25 5.35 21.45
CA GLN A 244 -0.58 4.06 21.56
C GLN A 244 -0.59 3.28 20.23
N ILE A 245 -1.77 3.08 19.65
CA ILE A 245 -1.93 2.35 18.38
C ILE A 245 -1.25 3.09 17.24
N PHE A 246 -1.35 4.41 17.18
CA PHE A 246 -0.73 5.22 16.13
C PHE A 246 0.79 5.14 16.19
N SER A 247 1.36 5.28 17.40
CA SER A 247 2.81 5.16 17.64
C SER A 247 3.34 3.80 17.18
N ARG A 248 2.64 2.71 17.52
CA ARG A 248 2.98 1.35 17.09
C ARG A 248 2.86 1.14 15.58
N ALA A 249 1.82 1.70 14.96
CA ALA A 249 1.67 1.65 13.50
C ALA A 249 2.85 2.33 12.79
N LEU A 250 3.29 3.50 13.28
CA LEU A 250 4.44 4.20 12.71
C LEU A 250 5.75 3.46 12.97
N ALA A 251 5.95 2.90 14.17
CA ALA A 251 7.13 2.08 14.46
C ALA A 251 7.19 0.85 13.53
N LEU A 252 6.05 0.25 13.18
CA LEU A 252 6.01 -0.86 12.21
C LEU A 252 6.41 -0.39 10.80
N LEU A 253 5.96 0.80 10.36
CA LEU A 253 6.40 1.39 9.09
C LEU A 253 7.91 1.67 9.08
N GLU A 254 8.46 2.19 10.19
CA GLU A 254 9.90 2.41 10.37
C GLU A 254 10.69 1.09 10.25
N GLU A 255 10.24 0.03 10.93
CA GLU A 255 10.87 -1.30 10.91
C GLU A 255 10.94 -1.92 9.51
N ILE A 256 9.91 -1.73 8.68
CA ILE A 256 9.86 -2.23 7.30
C ILE A 256 10.45 -1.24 6.27
N GLY A 257 10.91 -0.07 6.72
CA GLY A 257 11.43 0.99 5.85
C GLY A 257 10.38 1.66 4.96
N ALA A 258 9.09 1.56 5.29
CA ALA A 258 8.00 2.16 4.53
C ALA A 258 7.81 3.63 4.91
N LYS A 259 7.81 4.50 3.89
CA LYS A 259 7.54 5.94 4.03
C LYS A 259 6.65 6.44 2.88
N PRO A 260 5.44 5.88 2.70
CA PRO A 260 4.55 6.32 1.63
C PRO A 260 4.17 7.80 1.82
N GLY A 261 4.22 8.62 0.77
CA GLY A 261 3.86 10.05 0.86
C GLY A 261 2.38 10.28 1.17
N TRP A 262 1.52 9.48 0.54
CA TRP A 262 0.05 9.58 0.62
C TRP A 262 -0.56 9.33 2.03
N ILE A 263 0.19 8.84 3.02
CA ILE A 263 -0.33 8.72 4.41
C ILE A 263 -0.17 9.99 5.23
N ALA A 264 0.62 10.96 4.76
CA ALA A 264 1.03 12.13 5.55
C ALA A 264 -0.16 12.94 6.07
N GLU A 265 -1.16 13.17 5.22
CA GLU A 265 -2.32 14.00 5.57
C GLU A 265 -3.16 13.41 6.71
N LEU A 266 -3.53 12.13 6.59
CA LEU A 266 -4.30 11.45 7.63
C LEU A 266 -3.46 11.26 8.92
N ASN A 267 -2.14 11.11 8.82
CA ASN A 267 -1.25 11.09 9.98
C ASN A 267 -1.26 12.43 10.72
N GLU A 268 -1.16 13.53 9.99
CA GLU A 268 -1.19 14.87 10.57
C GLU A 268 -2.57 15.17 11.19
N LYS A 269 -3.67 14.79 10.51
CA LYS A 269 -5.02 14.87 11.07
C LYS A 269 -5.14 14.08 12.38
N THR A 270 -4.62 12.86 12.41
CA THR A 270 -4.64 11.99 13.60
C THR A 270 -3.83 12.60 14.75
N ARG A 271 -2.61 13.09 14.50
CA ARG A 271 -1.79 13.76 15.52
C ARG A 271 -2.48 14.98 16.12
N ARG A 272 -3.06 15.84 15.27
CA ARG A 272 -3.79 17.03 15.72
C ARG A 272 -4.98 16.67 16.62
N LEU A 273 -5.75 15.64 16.26
CA LEU A 273 -6.89 15.19 17.08
C LEU A 273 -6.44 14.65 18.44
N ILE A 274 -5.34 13.90 18.48
CA ILE A 274 -4.76 13.40 19.74
C ILE A 274 -4.26 14.56 20.61
N GLY A 275 -3.46 15.46 20.05
CA GLY A 275 -2.87 16.60 20.77
C GLY A 275 -3.90 17.63 21.24
N ALA A 276 -5.08 17.69 20.62
CA ALA A 276 -6.18 18.53 21.10
C ALA A 276 -6.82 18.01 22.39
N ARG A 277 -6.51 16.77 22.82
CA ARG A 277 -7.13 16.08 23.96
C ARG A 277 -6.14 15.63 25.03
N LEU A 278 -4.86 15.54 24.72
CA LEU A 278 -3.79 15.19 25.65
C LEU A 278 -2.85 16.37 25.84
N ASP A 279 -2.39 16.57 27.07
CA ASP A 279 -1.21 17.40 27.32
C ASP A 279 0.06 16.67 26.87
N GLU A 280 1.19 17.40 26.87
CA GLU A 280 2.48 16.90 26.38
C GLU A 280 2.95 15.65 27.15
N LEU A 281 2.77 15.62 28.47
CA LEU A 281 3.22 14.50 29.29
C LEU A 281 2.38 13.24 29.02
N ALA A 282 1.05 13.37 28.99
CA ALA A 282 0.15 12.27 28.69
C ALA A 282 0.32 11.76 27.25
N PHE A 283 0.62 12.66 26.30
CA PHE A 283 0.96 12.28 24.93
C PHE A 283 2.24 11.45 24.88
N GLU A 284 3.34 11.93 25.47
CA GLU A 284 4.64 11.23 25.46
C GLU A 284 4.56 9.86 26.18
N GLU A 285 3.82 9.78 27.28
CA GLU A 285 3.60 8.50 27.98
C GLU A 285 2.85 7.51 27.09
N ALA A 286 1.70 7.91 26.52
CA ALA A 286 0.91 7.05 25.64
C ALA A 286 1.68 6.68 24.37
N TRP A 287 2.47 7.61 23.83
CA TRP A 287 3.33 7.37 22.67
C TRP A 287 4.43 6.35 22.96
N GLY A 288 5.10 6.48 24.11
CA GLY A 288 6.13 5.56 24.58
C GLY A 288 5.59 4.15 24.83
N GLN A 289 4.42 4.05 25.49
CA GLN A 289 3.70 2.79 25.66
C GLN A 289 3.40 2.15 24.30
N GLY A 290 2.90 2.94 23.33
CA GLY A 290 2.65 2.48 21.97
C GLY A 290 3.88 1.94 21.25
N ARG A 291 5.04 2.62 21.35
CA ARG A 291 6.29 2.13 20.75
C ARG A 291 6.73 0.79 21.34
N ALA A 292 6.45 0.55 22.62
CA ALA A 292 6.84 -0.68 23.32
C ALA A 292 5.91 -1.88 23.05
N LEU A 293 4.71 -1.66 22.49
CA LEU A 293 3.79 -2.75 22.16
C LEU A 293 4.43 -3.68 21.11
N SER A 294 4.19 -4.98 21.27
CA SER A 294 4.29 -5.95 20.19
C SER A 294 3.16 -5.74 19.17
N LEU A 295 3.29 -6.36 17.99
CA LEU A 295 2.25 -6.30 16.98
C LEU A 295 0.93 -6.92 17.49
N ASP A 296 1.01 -8.07 18.16
CA ASP A 296 -0.17 -8.78 18.67
C ASP A 296 -0.88 -7.96 19.75
N GLU A 297 -0.14 -7.31 20.66
CA GLU A 297 -0.73 -6.41 21.66
C GLU A 297 -1.41 -5.19 21.01
N ALA A 298 -0.82 -4.64 19.96
CA ALA A 298 -1.41 -3.51 19.22
C ALA A 298 -2.70 -3.90 18.51
N VAL A 299 -2.74 -5.10 17.91
CA VAL A 299 -3.93 -5.66 17.25
C VAL A 299 -5.03 -5.94 18.29
N ALA A 300 -4.69 -6.55 19.41
CA ALA A 300 -5.62 -6.79 20.51
C ALA A 300 -6.20 -5.47 21.03
N LEU A 301 -5.33 -4.48 21.31
CA LEU A 301 -5.74 -3.16 21.75
C LEU A 301 -6.66 -2.47 20.74
N ALA A 302 -6.36 -2.56 19.43
CA ALA A 302 -7.23 -2.02 18.38
C ALA A 302 -8.61 -2.70 18.35
N PHE A 303 -8.66 -4.03 18.53
CA PHE A 303 -9.91 -4.78 18.58
C PHE A 303 -10.75 -4.48 19.81
N ASP A 304 -10.13 -4.32 20.97
CA ASP A 304 -10.84 -4.07 22.22
C ASP A 304 -11.27 -2.60 22.34
N SER A 305 -10.64 -1.70 21.59
CA SER A 305 -10.87 -0.25 21.71
C SER A 305 -11.98 0.31 20.82
N LEU A 306 -12.45 -0.37 19.78
CA LEU A 306 -13.58 0.12 18.98
C LEU A 306 -14.86 -0.66 19.29
N GLY A 307 -15.93 0.06 19.63
CA GLY A 307 -17.27 -0.49 19.89
C GLY A 307 -17.61 -0.82 21.34
N VAL A 308 -16.78 -0.40 22.31
CA VAL A 308 -17.14 -0.42 23.74
C VAL A 308 -17.80 0.93 24.07
N ARG A 309 -19.14 0.93 24.15
CA ARG A 309 -19.92 2.05 24.71
C ARG A 309 -20.21 1.80 26.18
#